data_AF-A0A963FHC9-F1
#
_entry.id   AF-A0A963FHC9-F1
#
_cell.length_a   1.000
_cell.length_b   1.000
_cell.length_c   1.000
_cell.angle_alpha   90.00
_cell.angle_beta   90.00
_cell.angle_gamma   90.00
#
_symmetry.space_group_name_H-M   'P 1'
#
loop_
_entity.id
_entity.type
_entity.pdbx_description
1 polymer ?
#
loop_
_entity_poly.entity_id
_entity_poly.type
_entity_poly.pdbx_seq_one_letter_code
_entity_poly.pdbx_strand_id
1 'polypeptide(L)'
;MKKKHIDAEIGFSDAEVDTYTKEGDILSVRVLAWNQSHITVVFKNVIRVLDNDANSISAFCQIIDSSEFLNAALNRLYEDAIPSDHLYVHYQFLDEDDLPALEVVSEHMEISYSGDQVT
;
A
#
# COMPACT_ATOMS: atom_id res chain seq x y z
N MET A 1 7.21 15.14 -2.33
CA MET A 1 6.00 14.77 -1.55
C MET A 1 6.44 14.30 -0.18
N LYS A 2 5.74 14.68 0.89
CA LYS A 2 6.04 14.18 2.22
C LYS A 2 5.49 12.76 2.40
N LYS A 3 6.35 11.84 2.85
CA LYS A 3 6.01 10.45 3.17
C LYS A 3 6.00 10.26 4.68
N LYS A 4 5.15 9.36 5.18
CA LYS A 4 5.19 8.81 6.53
C LYS A 4 5.37 7.31 6.41
N HIS A 5 6.48 6.79 6.92
CA HIS A 5 6.70 5.35 6.97
C HIS A 5 5.65 4.68 7.86
N ILE A 6 5.17 3.54 7.40
CA ILE A 6 4.27 2.69 8.15
C ILE A 6 5.15 1.62 8.77
N ASP A 7 5.39 1.76 10.07
CA ASP A 7 6.14 0.77 10.83
C ASP A 7 5.27 -0.49 10.98
N ALA A 8 5.85 -1.63 10.60
CA ALA A 8 5.29 -2.94 10.86
C ALA A 8 6.15 -3.64 11.93
N GLU A 9 5.55 -4.60 12.64
CA GLU A 9 6.26 -5.41 13.64
C GLU A 9 7.48 -6.11 13.02
N ILE A 10 7.32 -6.54 11.78
CA ILE A 10 8.37 -7.06 10.91
C ILE A 10 8.57 -6.02 9.82
N GLY A 11 9.76 -5.43 9.75
CA GLY A 11 10.08 -4.41 8.75
C GLY A 11 9.97 -4.94 7.32
N PHE A 12 9.74 -4.03 6.38
CA PHE A 12 9.65 -4.32 4.95
C PHE A 12 11.02 -4.34 4.25
N SER A 13 12.12 -4.20 4.99
CA SER A 13 13.46 -4.24 4.38
C SER A 13 13.78 -5.63 3.86
N ASP A 14 14.27 -5.70 2.62
CA ASP A 14 14.55 -6.94 1.89
C ASP A 14 13.33 -7.88 1.84
N ALA A 15 12.14 -7.31 1.64
CA ALA A 15 10.90 -8.05 1.54
C ALA A 15 10.45 -8.15 0.09
N GLU A 16 9.66 -9.18 -0.23
CA GLU A 16 9.15 -9.40 -1.59
C GLU A 16 7.62 -9.46 -1.58
N VAL A 17 6.95 -8.89 -2.58
CA VAL A 17 5.53 -9.17 -2.75
C VAL A 17 5.39 -10.58 -3.31
N ASP A 18 4.89 -11.49 -2.47
CA ASP A 18 4.61 -12.88 -2.86
C ASP A 18 3.41 -12.92 -3.81
N THR A 19 2.29 -12.33 -3.38
CA THR A 19 1.06 -12.28 -4.16
C THR A 19 0.24 -11.05 -3.79
N TYR A 20 -0.57 -10.56 -4.74
CA TYR A 20 -1.69 -9.69 -4.40
C TYR A 20 -2.95 -10.12 -5.14
N THR A 21 -4.10 -9.93 -4.51
CA THR A 21 -5.40 -10.31 -5.06
C THR A 21 -6.39 -9.19 -4.85
N LYS A 22 -7.19 -8.91 -5.89
CA LYS A 22 -8.26 -7.91 -5.84
C LYS A 22 -9.62 -8.59 -5.97
N GLU A 23 -10.46 -8.40 -4.96
CA GLU A 23 -11.85 -8.88 -4.94
C GLU A 23 -12.78 -7.68 -4.70
N GLY A 24 -13.49 -7.25 -5.74
CA GLY A 24 -14.28 -6.02 -5.68
C GLY A 24 -13.41 -4.79 -5.41
N ASP A 25 -13.67 -4.13 -4.29
CA ASP A 25 -12.95 -2.96 -3.79
C ASP A 25 -11.93 -3.31 -2.68
N ILE A 26 -11.67 -4.59 -2.45
CA ILE A 26 -10.66 -5.06 -1.51
C ILE A 26 -9.41 -5.48 -2.27
N LEU A 27 -8.25 -4.95 -1.87
CA LEU A 27 -6.94 -5.41 -2.33
C LEU A 27 -6.20 -6.02 -1.14
N SER A 28 -5.81 -7.28 -1.26
CA SER A 28 -4.93 -7.95 -0.30
C SER A 28 -3.55 -8.11 -0.91
N VAL A 29 -2.52 -7.59 -0.25
CA VAL A 29 -1.10 -7.70 -0.66
C VAL A 29 -0.40 -8.55 0.39
N ARG A 30 0.16 -9.68 -0.04
CA ARG A 30 0.97 -10.57 0.80
C ARG A 30 2.43 -10.33 0.48
N VAL A 31 3.18 -9.99 1.52
CA VAL A 31 4.60 -9.70 1.47
C VAL A 31 5.33 -10.77 2.28
N LEU A 32 6.36 -11.37 1.69
CA LEU A 32 7.29 -12.26 2.37
C LEU A 32 8.46 -11.41 2.90
N ALA A 33 8.61 -11.34 4.22
CA ALA A 33 9.72 -10.63 4.84
C ALA A 33 10.99 -11.50 4.90
N TRP A 34 12.14 -10.85 5.13
CA TRP A 34 13.46 -11.48 5.24
C TRP A 34 13.53 -12.66 6.24
N ASN A 35 12.70 -12.63 7.29
CA ASN A 35 12.63 -13.67 8.31
C ASN A 35 11.62 -14.79 7.99
N GLN A 36 11.17 -14.90 6.73
CA GLN A 36 10.18 -15.87 6.25
C GLN A 36 8.77 -15.69 6.81
N SER A 37 8.52 -14.61 7.56
CA SER A 37 7.16 -14.28 7.99
C SER A 37 6.39 -13.62 6.86
N HIS A 38 5.08 -13.85 6.83
CA HIS A 38 4.20 -13.21 5.87
C HIS A 38 3.50 -12.02 6.53
N ILE A 39 3.66 -10.86 5.91
CA ILE A 39 2.92 -9.65 6.22
C ILE A 39 1.76 -9.59 5.22
N THR A 40 0.54 -9.39 5.69
CA THR A 40 -0.61 -9.18 4.82
C THR A 40 -1.17 -7.79 5.05
N VAL A 41 -1.14 -6.98 4.00
CA VAL A 41 -1.70 -5.63 3.97
C VAL A 41 -3.02 -5.68 3.21
N VAL A 42 -4.11 -5.35 3.89
CA VAL A 42 -5.46 -5.35 3.31
C VAL A 42 -5.93 -3.92 3.19
N PHE A 43 -6.26 -3.52 1.97
CA PHE A 43 -6.87 -2.24 1.65
C PHE A 43 -8.35 -2.45 1.33
N LYS A 44 -9.23 -1.60 1.88
CA LYS A 44 -10.68 -1.64 1.64
C LYS A 44 -11.14 -0.36 0.97
N ASN A 45 -12.22 -0.42 0.20
CA ASN A 45 -12.73 0.68 -0.62
C ASN A 45 -11.63 1.22 -1.55
N VAL A 46 -10.95 0.34 -2.28
CA VAL A 46 -9.85 0.67 -3.19
C VAL A 46 -10.39 1.27 -4.48
N ILE A 47 -9.99 2.51 -4.78
CA ILE A 47 -10.41 3.21 -6.00
C ILE A 47 -9.33 3.27 -7.07
N ARG A 48 -8.07 3.02 -6.69
CA ARG A 48 -6.97 2.97 -7.66
C ARG A 48 -5.82 2.12 -7.17
N VAL A 49 -5.23 1.37 -8.11
CA VAL A 49 -4.00 0.60 -7.93
C VAL A 49 -3.12 0.85 -9.14
N LEU A 50 -1.81 1.00 -8.94
CA LEU A 50 -0.81 1.00 -9.99
C LEU A 50 0.36 0.12 -9.56
N ASP A 51 0.60 -0.94 -10.32
CA ASP A 51 1.72 -1.85 -10.17
C ASP A 51 2.83 -1.44 -11.13
N ASN A 52 3.99 -1.08 -10.58
CA ASN A 52 5.19 -0.66 -11.30
C ASN A 52 6.28 -1.73 -11.21
N ASP A 53 5.91 -3.01 -11.15
CA ASP A 53 6.81 -4.16 -10.94
C ASP A 53 7.17 -4.37 -9.46
N ALA A 54 6.14 -4.62 -8.66
CA ALA A 54 6.23 -4.74 -7.21
C ALA A 54 6.94 -6.02 -6.70
N ASN A 55 8.13 -6.36 -7.20
CA ASN A 55 8.83 -7.59 -6.82
C ASN A 55 9.60 -7.42 -5.50
N SER A 56 10.55 -6.47 -5.44
CA SER A 56 11.34 -6.16 -4.25
C SER A 56 10.81 -4.92 -3.58
N ILE A 57 10.59 -4.99 -2.27
CA ILE A 57 10.11 -3.92 -1.42
C ILE A 57 11.15 -3.63 -0.35
N SER A 58 11.43 -2.35 -0.12
CA SER A 58 12.29 -1.86 0.96
C SER A 58 11.49 -1.18 2.08
N ALA A 59 10.33 -0.60 1.72
CA ALA A 59 9.52 0.19 2.65
C ALA A 59 8.05 0.24 2.25
N PHE A 60 7.19 0.50 3.24
CA PHE A 60 5.78 0.82 3.05
C PHE A 60 5.48 2.18 3.68
N CYS A 61 4.80 3.05 2.94
CA CYS A 61 4.55 4.41 3.40
C CYS A 61 3.18 4.95 2.99
N GLN A 62 2.70 5.89 3.80
CA GLN A 62 1.58 6.76 3.48
C GLN A 62 2.10 8.08 2.92
N ILE A 63 1.48 8.57 1.86
CA ILE A 63 1.70 9.94 1.38
C ILE A 63 0.83 10.88 2.21
N ILE A 64 1.47 11.87 2.84
CA ILE A 64 0.81 12.82 3.75
C ILE A 64 0.22 14.01 2.99
N ASP A 65 0.85 14.40 1.88
CA ASP A 65 0.36 15.49 1.04
C ASP A 65 -0.54 14.96 -0.09
N SER A 66 -1.33 15.85 -0.69
CA SER A 66 -2.01 15.55 -1.94
C SER A 66 -0.98 15.16 -3.01
N SER A 67 -1.21 14.01 -3.66
CA SER A 67 -0.39 13.52 -4.77
C SER A 67 -1.17 13.62 -6.09
N GLU A 68 -0.46 13.70 -7.21
CA GLU A 68 -1.08 13.62 -8.54
C GLU A 68 -1.86 12.31 -8.71
N PHE A 69 -1.32 11.20 -8.19
CA PHE A 69 -1.96 9.89 -8.23
C PHE A 69 -3.30 9.86 -7.48
N LEU A 70 -3.34 10.42 -6.27
CA LEU A 70 -4.53 10.59 -5.44
C LEU A 70 -5.55 11.49 -6.12
N ASN A 71 -5.14 12.68 -6.58
CA ASN A 71 -6.02 13.64 -7.23
C ASN A 71 -6.65 13.05 -8.49
N ALA A 72 -5.87 12.33 -9.29
CA ALA A 72 -6.40 11.67 -10.48
C ALA A 72 -7.31 10.47 -10.14
N ALA A 73 -7.16 9.83 -8.97
CA ALA A 73 -8.13 8.83 -8.49
C ALA A 73 -9.43 9.50 -8.05
N LEU A 74 -9.35 10.56 -7.25
CA LEU A 74 -10.50 11.30 -6.73
C LEU A 74 -11.31 11.97 -7.84
N ASN A 75 -10.66 12.59 -8.82
CA ASN A 75 -11.32 13.20 -9.99
C ASN A 75 -12.07 12.18 -10.86
N ARG A 76 -11.73 10.89 -10.78
CA ARG A 76 -12.47 9.83 -11.48
C ARG A 76 -13.64 9.31 -10.65
N LEU A 77 -13.52 9.35 -9.33
CA LEU A 77 -14.55 8.91 -8.41
C LEU A 77 -15.68 9.94 -8.26
N TYR A 78 -15.32 11.21 -8.14
CA TYR A 78 -16.24 12.32 -7.96
C TYR A 78 -16.45 13.06 -9.28
N GLU A 79 -17.70 13.13 -9.74
CA GLU A 79 -18.03 13.73 -11.05
C GLU A 79 -17.95 15.27 -11.03
N ASP A 80 -18.36 15.92 -9.93
CA ASP A 80 -18.49 17.38 -9.85
C ASP A 80 -17.38 18.03 -8.99
N ALA A 81 -17.33 17.67 -7.70
CA ALA A 81 -16.41 18.25 -6.74
C ALA A 81 -15.95 17.20 -5.74
N ILE A 82 -14.64 17.18 -5.46
CA ILE A 82 -14.04 16.32 -4.44
C ILE A 82 -14.41 16.88 -3.06
N PRO A 83 -15.09 16.11 -2.19
CA PRO A 83 -15.35 16.53 -0.80
C PRO A 83 -14.05 16.77 -0.06
N SER A 84 -13.97 17.87 0.70
CA SER A 84 -12.76 18.21 1.49
C SER A 84 -12.49 17.24 2.64
N ASP A 85 -13.48 16.44 3.01
CA ASP A 85 -13.47 15.46 4.09
C ASP A 85 -13.42 14.01 3.56
N HIS A 86 -13.02 13.81 2.30
CA HIS A 86 -12.85 12.46 1.76
C HIS A 86 -11.88 11.62 2.61
N LEU A 87 -12.12 10.32 2.71
CA LEU A 87 -11.33 9.41 3.54
C LEU A 87 -10.17 8.74 2.78
N TYR A 88 -10.10 8.92 1.47
CA TYR A 88 -9.08 8.27 0.64
C TYR A 88 -7.66 8.74 0.95
N VAL A 89 -6.79 7.75 1.10
CA VAL A 89 -5.36 7.90 1.38
C VAL A 89 -4.56 7.22 0.28
N HIS A 90 -3.41 7.81 -0.05
CA HIS A 90 -2.44 7.23 -0.98
C HIS A 90 -1.32 6.51 -0.22
N TYR A 91 -1.15 5.23 -0.51
CA TYR A 91 -0.13 4.34 0.03
C TYR A 91 0.85 3.91 -1.06
N GLN A 92 2.11 3.75 -0.71
CA GLN A 92 3.15 3.25 -1.61
C GLN A 92 3.99 2.18 -0.92
N PHE A 93 4.17 1.05 -1.60
CA PHE A 93 5.31 0.17 -1.40
C PHE A 93 6.46 0.69 -2.25
N LEU A 94 7.64 0.82 -1.65
CA LEU A 94 8.83 1.34 -2.31
C LEU A 94 9.81 0.21 -2.59
N ASP A 95 10.53 0.28 -3.70
CA ASP A 95 11.65 -0.60 -4.02
C ASP A 95 12.95 -0.16 -3.33
N GLU A 96 14.05 -0.85 -3.62
CA GLU A 96 15.40 -0.57 -3.08
C GLU A 96 15.97 0.80 -3.50
N ASP A 97 15.41 1.43 -4.54
CA ASP A 97 15.80 2.75 -5.05
C ASP A 97 14.86 3.87 -4.54
N ASP A 98 14.02 3.58 -3.53
CA ASP A 98 12.99 4.48 -2.98
C ASP A 98 11.89 4.89 -3.99
N LEU A 99 11.77 4.16 -5.11
CA LEU A 99 10.77 4.40 -6.14
C LEU A 99 9.48 3.61 -5.84
N PRO A 100 8.30 4.11 -6.23
CA PRO A 100 7.04 3.40 -5.97
C PRO A 100 6.95 2.13 -6.81
N ALA A 101 6.96 0.97 -6.14
CA ALA A 101 6.80 -0.34 -6.76
C ALA A 101 5.31 -0.75 -6.86
N LEU A 102 4.52 -0.40 -5.84
CA LEU A 102 3.05 -0.54 -5.85
C LEU A 102 2.40 0.68 -5.19
N GLU A 103 1.44 1.30 -5.88
CA GLU A 103 0.69 2.44 -5.39
C GLU A 103 -0.80 2.09 -5.22
N VAL A 104 -1.38 2.45 -4.09
CA VAL A 104 -2.77 2.13 -3.74
C VAL A 104 -3.48 3.35 -3.19
N VAL A 105 -4.68 3.65 -3.69
CA VAL A 105 -5.60 4.63 -3.11
C VAL A 105 -6.80 3.91 -2.52
N SER A 106 -7.00 4.07 -1.22
CA SER A 106 -8.05 3.39 -0.44
C SER A 106 -8.49 4.21 0.77
N GLU A 107 -9.68 3.92 1.31
CA GLU A 107 -10.16 4.58 2.55
C GLU A 107 -9.58 3.95 3.81
N HIS A 108 -9.25 2.66 3.76
CA HIS A 108 -8.85 1.90 4.94
C HIS A 108 -7.73 0.92 4.64
N MET A 109 -6.84 0.73 5.61
CA MET A 109 -5.69 -0.17 5.52
C MET A 109 -5.49 -0.91 6.85
N GLU A 110 -5.29 -2.22 6.78
CA GLU A 110 -5.00 -3.12 7.90
C GLU A 110 -3.74 -3.93 7.61
N ILE A 111 -2.91 -4.14 8.63
CA ILE A 111 -1.74 -5.03 8.57
C ILE A 111 -1.95 -6.19 9.52
N SER A 112 -1.68 -7.40 9.05
CA SER A 112 -1.67 -8.62 9.85
C SER A 112 -0.44 -9.46 9.53
N TYR A 113 -0.11 -10.38 10.43
CA TYR A 113 1.11 -11.19 10.35
C TYR A 113 0.74 -12.67 10.46
N SER A 114 1.43 -13.52 9.69
CA SER A 114 1.32 -14.97 9.80
C SER A 114 2.68 -15.63 9.57
N GLY A 115 3.04 -16.58 10.41
CA GLY A 115 4.33 -17.27 10.38
C GLY A 115 4.68 -17.81 11.77
N ASP A 116 5.36 -18.96 11.83
CA ASP A 116 5.83 -19.52 13.10
C ASP A 116 6.91 -18.60 13.67
N GLN A 117 6.64 -18.06 14.86
CA GLN A 117 7.70 -17.54 15.71
C GLN A 117 8.58 -18.74 16.08
N VAL A 118 9.70 -18.92 15.38
CA VAL A 118 10.73 -19.83 15.85
C VAL A 118 11.33 -19.18 17.10
N THR A 119 10.76 -19.53 18.25
CA THR A 119 11.31 -19.25 19.59
C THR A 119 12.67 -19.89 19.78
#